data_AF-A0A1J5JKC5-F1
#
_entry.id   AF-A0A1J5JKC5-F1
#
_cell.length_a   1.000
_cell.length_b   1.000
_cell.length_c   1.000
_cell.angle_alpha   90.00
_cell.angle_beta   90.00
_cell.angle_gamma   90.00
#
_symmetry.space_group_name_H-M   'P 1'
#
loop_
_entity.id
_entity.type
_entity.pdbx_description
1 polymer ?
#
loop_
_entity_poly.entity_id
_entity_poly.type
_entity_poly.pdbx_seq_one_letter_code
_entity_poly.pdbx_strand_id
1 'polypeptide(L)'
;MDEIICPQCGSGQIKLNGDTHYGKQNHKCKICGQQFVINPENKVITDEEKDKIKKLLLERISLHRICRVMNVSLPWLLDFTVNLYGQTPDDIGIKTEQINEMDIVIFRTVETEADEMWSFVKNKKDKQ
;
A
#
# COMPACT_ATOMS: atom_id res chain seq x y z
N MET A 1 11.83 -23.70 -24.81
CA MET A 1 11.62 -22.24 -24.78
C MET A 1 10.62 -22.02 -23.67
N ASP A 2 11.05 -21.40 -22.57
CA ASP A 2 10.14 -21.13 -21.46
C ASP A 2 9.03 -20.20 -21.94
N GLU A 3 7.78 -20.58 -21.69
CA GLU A 3 6.61 -19.82 -22.11
C GLU A 3 6.51 -18.56 -21.24
N ILE A 4 6.50 -17.38 -21.87
CA ILE A 4 6.45 -16.10 -21.15
C ILE A 4 5.00 -15.85 -20.73
N ILE A 5 4.76 -15.94 -19.43
CA ILE A 5 3.43 -15.76 -18.84
C ILE A 5 3.38 -14.43 -18.09
N CYS A 6 2.24 -13.75 -18.13
CA CYS A 6 2.02 -12.55 -17.35
C CYS A 6 2.02 -12.87 -15.83
N PRO A 7 2.87 -12.23 -15.02
CA PRO A 7 2.94 -12.50 -13.58
C PRO A 7 1.70 -12.04 -12.81
N GLN A 8 0.86 -11.19 -13.39
CA GLN A 8 -0.35 -10.69 -12.74
C GLN A 8 -1.59 -11.53 -13.04
N CYS A 9 -1.76 -11.98 -14.28
CA CYS A 9 -3.02 -12.63 -14.72
C CYS A 9 -2.83 -14.03 -15.32
N GLY A 10 -1.60 -14.53 -15.43
CA GLY A 10 -1.35 -15.87 -15.96
C GLY A 10 -1.55 -16.01 -17.48
N SER A 11 -1.84 -14.93 -18.22
CA SER A 11 -2.01 -14.99 -19.67
C SER A 11 -0.67 -15.11 -20.42
N GLY A 12 -0.61 -15.97 -21.44
CA GLY A 12 0.51 -16.06 -22.40
C GLY A 12 0.45 -15.03 -23.54
N GLN A 13 -0.55 -14.15 -23.58
CA GLN A 13 -0.66 -13.13 -24.63
C GLN A 13 0.24 -11.92 -24.33
N ILE A 14 1.54 -12.08 -24.62
CA ILE A 14 2.57 -11.08 -24.32
C ILE A 14 3.12 -10.45 -25.61
N LYS A 15 3.39 -9.15 -25.57
CA LYS A 15 4.16 -8.44 -26.61
C LYS A 15 5.42 -7.81 -26.05
N LEU A 16 6.43 -7.61 -26.89
CA LEU A 16 7.60 -6.79 -26.56
C LEU A 16 7.18 -5.31 -26.43
N ASN A 17 7.77 -4.60 -25.48
CA ASN A 17 7.39 -3.24 -25.10
C ASN A 17 8.62 -2.34 -24.89
N GLY A 18 9.51 -2.32 -25.87
CA GLY A 18 10.78 -1.60 -25.81
C GLY A 18 11.72 -2.15 -24.75
N ASP A 19 12.73 -1.37 -24.42
CA ASP A 19 13.72 -1.69 -23.39
C ASP A 19 13.60 -0.76 -22.20
N THR A 20 13.96 -1.28 -21.04
CA THR A 20 14.14 -0.47 -19.83
C THR A 20 15.37 0.44 -19.97
N HIS A 21 15.48 1.45 -19.11
CA HIS A 21 16.65 2.34 -19.05
C HIS A 21 17.98 1.58 -18.88
N TYR A 22 17.95 0.38 -18.28
CA TYR A 22 19.11 -0.48 -18.09
C TYR A 22 19.36 -1.47 -19.23
N GLY A 23 18.67 -1.31 -20.38
CA GLY A 23 18.86 -2.12 -21.59
C GLY A 23 18.22 -3.51 -21.54
N LYS A 24 17.37 -3.80 -20.54
CA LYS A 24 16.63 -5.06 -20.48
C LYS A 24 15.33 -4.98 -21.26
N GLN A 25 15.03 -6.04 -22.00
CA GLN A 25 13.78 -6.20 -22.72
C GLN A 25 12.57 -6.10 -21.77
N ASN A 26 11.67 -5.16 -22.07
CA ASN A 26 10.40 -5.03 -21.38
C ASN A 26 9.29 -5.73 -22.17
N HIS A 27 8.32 -6.29 -21.47
CA HIS A 27 7.17 -7.02 -22.01
C HIS A 27 5.88 -6.37 -21.52
N LYS A 28 4.81 -6.48 -22.30
CA LYS A 28 3.47 -6.02 -21.91
C LYS A 28 2.42 -7.08 -22.19
N CYS A 29 1.60 -7.38 -21.19
CA CYS A 29 0.45 -8.26 -21.34
C CYS A 29 -0.65 -7.57 -22.15
N LYS A 30 -1.22 -8.27 -23.14
CA LYS A 30 -2.35 -7.77 -23.94
C LYS A 30 -3.68 -7.82 -23.20
N ILE A 31 -3.81 -8.65 -22.17
CA ILE A 31 -5.05 -8.85 -21.41
C ILE A 31 -5.19 -7.82 -20.28
N CYS A 32 -4.27 -7.80 -19.31
CA CYS A 32 -4.36 -6.88 -18.16
C CYS A 32 -3.55 -5.59 -18.32
N GLY A 33 -2.77 -5.46 -19.39
CA GLY A 33 -1.93 -4.27 -19.64
C GLY A 33 -0.64 -4.21 -18.81
N GLN A 34 -0.39 -5.18 -17.93
CA GLN A 34 0.80 -5.20 -17.06
C GLN A 34 2.10 -5.19 -17.87
N GLN A 35 3.03 -4.35 -17.46
CA GLN A 35 4.40 -4.30 -17.99
C GLN A 35 5.35 -5.03 -17.04
N PHE A 36 6.27 -5.83 -17.58
CA PHE A 36 7.22 -6.59 -16.77
C PHE A 36 8.46 -6.97 -17.57
N VAL A 37 9.56 -7.19 -16.84
CA VAL A 37 10.81 -7.74 -17.37
C VAL A 37 10.90 -9.20 -16.92
N ILE A 38 11.42 -10.07 -17.78
CA ILE A 38 11.69 -11.47 -17.41
C ILE A 38 12.85 -11.50 -16.41
N ASN A 39 12.71 -12.27 -15.34
CA ASN A 39 13.70 -12.38 -14.26
C ASN A 39 14.11 -11.01 -13.70
N PRO A 40 13.17 -10.27 -13.07
CA PRO A 40 13.49 -8.99 -12.48
C PRO A 40 14.55 -9.18 -11.38
N GLU A 41 15.62 -8.39 -11.43
CA GLU A 41 16.62 -8.33 -10.35
C GLU A 41 16.08 -7.61 -9.11
N ASN A 42 15.11 -6.72 -9.31
CA ASN A 42 14.44 -6.02 -8.23
C ASN A 42 13.49 -6.99 -7.50
N LYS A 43 13.58 -7.00 -6.17
CA LYS A 43 12.65 -7.76 -5.32
C LYS A 43 11.21 -7.33 -5.61
N VAL A 44 10.39 -8.30 -6.01
CA VAL A 44 8.93 -8.15 -6.03
C VAL A 44 8.42 -8.47 -4.63
N ILE A 45 7.63 -7.56 -4.07
CA ILE A 45 7.07 -7.73 -2.72
C ILE A 45 5.66 -8.27 -2.85
N THR A 46 5.46 -9.51 -2.38
CA THR A 46 4.18 -10.21 -2.51
C THR A 46 3.11 -9.61 -1.60
N ASP A 47 1.84 -9.90 -1.85
CA ASP A 47 0.76 -9.41 -0.99
C ASP A 47 0.85 -10.00 0.43
N GLU A 48 1.32 -11.24 0.55
CA GLU A 48 1.63 -11.86 1.85
C GLU A 48 2.72 -11.11 2.62
N GLU A 49 3.77 -10.65 1.93
CA GLU A 49 4.81 -9.82 2.54
C GLU A 49 4.28 -8.44 2.94
N LYS A 50 3.42 -7.83 2.10
CA LYS A 50 2.75 -6.56 2.43
C LYS A 50 1.90 -6.69 3.69
N ASP A 51 1.17 -7.79 3.86
CA ASP A 51 0.35 -8.01 5.04
C ASP A 51 1.18 -8.20 6.31
N LYS A 52 2.34 -8.86 6.20
CA LYS A 52 3.31 -8.91 7.31
C LYS A 52 3.83 -7.52 7.64
N ILE A 53 4.20 -6.71 6.63
CA ILE A 53 4.66 -5.33 6.83
C ILE A 53 3.60 -4.48 7.52
N LYS A 54 2.33 -4.57 7.12
CA LYS A 54 1.22 -3.88 7.80
C LYS A 54 1.16 -4.20 9.30
N LYS A 55 1.27 -5.49 9.65
CA LYS A 55 1.31 -5.92 11.07
C LYS A 55 2.52 -5.33 11.81
N LEU A 56 3.71 -5.37 11.21
CA LEU A 56 4.92 -4.79 11.83
C LEU A 56 4.82 -3.28 12.05
N LEU A 57 4.12 -2.55 11.16
CA LEU A 57 3.84 -1.13 11.34
C LEU A 57 2.91 -0.89 12.53
N LEU A 58 1.87 -1.71 12.71
CA LEU A 58 0.93 -1.62 13.84
C LEU A 58 1.63 -1.89 15.19
N GLU A 59 2.60 -2.80 15.21
CA GLU A 59 3.47 -3.07 16.37
C GLU A 59 4.46 -1.92 16.66
N ARG A 60 4.39 -0.80 15.93
CA ARG A 60 5.25 0.39 16.07
C ARG A 60 6.74 0.07 15.93
N ILE A 61 7.10 -0.95 15.14
CA ILE A 61 8.49 -1.28 14.85
C ILE A 61 9.10 -0.17 14.00
N SER A 62 10.36 0.19 14.27
CA SER A 62 11.06 1.23 13.50
C SER A 62 11.14 0.86 12.01
N LEU A 63 10.92 1.83 11.13
CA LEU A 63 10.92 1.64 9.67
C LEU A 63 12.22 0.97 9.18
N HIS A 64 13.36 1.38 9.74
CA HIS A 64 14.65 0.76 9.42
C HIS A 64 14.75 -0.69 9.87
N ARG A 65 14.16 -1.06 11.01
CA ARG A 65 14.10 -2.46 11.46
C ARG A 65 13.18 -3.27 10.55
N ILE A 66 12.04 -2.73 10.13
CA ILE A 66 11.16 -3.36 9.14
C ILE A 66 11.92 -3.59 7.82
N CYS A 67 12.64 -2.58 7.32
CA CYS A 67 13.46 -2.70 6.11
C CYS A 67 14.46 -3.87 6.21
N ARG A 68 15.14 -4.00 7.36
CA ARG A 68 16.11 -5.09 7.59
C ARG A 68 15.44 -6.47 7.68
N VAL A 69 14.34 -6.58 8.44
CA VAL A 69 13.65 -7.88 8.65
C VAL A 69 12.97 -8.36 7.38
N MET A 70 12.35 -7.45 6.62
CA MET A 70 11.59 -7.78 5.41
C MET A 70 12.43 -7.67 4.13
N ASN A 71 13.70 -7.26 4.23
CA ASN A 71 14.59 -7.02 3.10
C ASN A 71 13.93 -6.12 2.03
N VAL A 72 13.40 -4.97 2.45
CA VAL A 72 12.77 -3.97 1.58
C VAL A 72 13.52 -2.64 1.68
N SER A 73 13.49 -1.84 0.61
CA SER A 73 14.15 -0.54 0.62
C SER A 73 13.32 0.49 1.42
N LEU A 74 14.01 1.43 2.07
CA LEU A 74 13.35 2.50 2.82
C LEU A 74 12.44 3.38 1.92
N PRO A 75 12.85 3.79 0.70
CA PRO A 75 11.96 4.54 -0.18
C PRO A 75 10.68 3.78 -0.52
N TRP A 76 10.79 2.47 -0.79
CA TRP A 76 9.61 1.63 -1.05
C TRP A 76 8.70 1.55 0.17
N LEU A 77 9.27 1.34 1.36
CA LEU A 77 8.47 1.23 2.59
C LEU A 77 7.75 2.55 2.89
N LEU A 78 8.42 3.70 2.70
CA LEU A 78 7.80 5.01 2.89
C LEU A 78 6.65 5.24 1.92
N ASP A 79 6.85 4.97 0.63
CA ASP A 79 5.79 5.08 -0.38
C ASP A 79 4.61 4.16 -0.05
N PHE A 80 4.89 2.90 0.32
CA PHE A 80 3.87 1.96 0.75
C PHE A 80 3.09 2.46 1.97
N THR A 81 3.77 2.98 2.99
CA THR A 81 3.15 3.54 4.19
C THR A 81 2.28 4.75 3.86
N VAL A 82 2.74 5.68 3.02
CA VAL A 82 1.93 6.83 2.58
C VAL A 82 0.67 6.38 1.85
N ASN A 83 0.79 5.41 0.93
CA ASN A 83 -0.36 4.85 0.23
C ASN A 83 -1.36 4.15 1.16
N LEU A 84 -0.90 3.51 2.24
CA LEU A 84 -1.77 2.93 3.26
C LEU A 84 -2.52 4.00 4.04
N TYR A 85 -1.84 5.07 4.47
CA TYR A 85 -2.49 6.21 5.13
C TYR A 85 -3.49 6.92 4.21
N GLY A 86 -3.21 7.01 2.91
CA GLY A 86 -4.17 7.58 1.96
C GLY A 86 -5.45 6.74 1.78
N GLN A 87 -5.48 5.49 2.22
CA GLN A 87 -6.67 4.62 2.17
C GLN A 87 -7.49 4.68 3.47
N THR A 88 -6.97 5.28 4.54
CA THR A 88 -7.73 5.44 5.77
C THR A 88 -8.74 6.57 5.61
N PRO A 89 -9.96 6.45 6.17
CA PRO A 89 -10.92 7.54 6.18
C PRO A 89 -10.34 8.79 6.84
N ASP A 90 -10.70 9.97 6.32
CA ASP A 90 -10.35 11.25 6.94
C ASP A 90 -11.16 11.50 8.23
N ASP A 91 -12.29 10.81 8.38
CA ASP A 91 -13.19 10.89 9.53
C ASP A 91 -13.00 9.72 10.51
N ILE A 92 -13.83 9.65 11.55
CA ILE A 92 -13.79 8.60 12.58
C ILE A 92 -14.17 7.21 12.01
N GLY A 93 -14.55 7.12 10.73
CA GLY A 93 -14.91 5.87 10.06
C GLY A 93 -16.27 5.33 10.49
N ILE A 94 -17.12 6.15 11.11
CA ILE A 94 -18.45 5.74 11.58
C ILE A 94 -19.39 5.65 10.38
N LYS A 95 -19.76 4.42 10.01
CA LYS A 95 -20.80 4.19 9.00
C LYS A 95 -22.16 4.27 9.67
N THR A 96 -22.96 5.26 9.27
CA THR A 96 -24.37 5.33 9.67
C THR A 96 -25.22 4.59 8.65
N GLU A 97 -25.92 3.54 9.07
CA GLU A 97 -26.97 2.93 8.25
C GLU A 97 -28.16 3.87 8.13
N GLN A 98 -28.63 4.10 6.89
CA GLN A 98 -29.88 4.78 6.60
C GLN A 98 -31.04 3.84 6.92
N ILE A 99 -31.94 4.27 7.78
CA ILE A 99 -33.13 3.50 8.17
C ILE A 99 -34.31 4.12 7.41
N ASN A 100 -34.97 3.33 6.56
CA ASN A 100 -36.05 3.76 5.66
C ASN A 100 -37.45 3.60 6.29
N GLU A 101 -37.61 3.84 7.60
CA GLU A 101 -38.93 3.84 8.24
C GLU A 101 -39.30 5.25 8.68
N MET A 102 -40.30 5.80 7.98
CA MET A 102 -40.76 7.19 8.09
C MET A 102 -41.46 7.55 9.40
N ASP A 103 -41.60 6.62 10.37
CA ASP A 103 -42.36 6.83 11.61
C ASP A 103 -41.55 6.65 12.91
N ILE A 104 -40.23 6.44 12.84
CA ILE A 104 -39.39 6.24 14.03
C ILE A 104 -38.26 7.30 14.08
N VAL A 105 -38.33 8.20 15.06
CA VAL A 105 -37.21 9.10 15.38
C VAL A 105 -36.20 8.35 16.23
N ILE A 106 -35.06 8.00 15.64
CA ILE A 106 -33.96 7.34 16.35
C ILE A 106 -32.95 8.41 16.80
N PHE A 107 -32.92 8.70 18.09
CA PHE A 107 -31.85 9.47 18.71
C PHE A 107 -30.63 8.58 18.90
N ARG A 108 -29.53 8.87 18.18
CA ARG A 108 -28.22 8.26 18.42
C ARG A 108 -27.36 9.25 19.20
N THR A 109 -27.01 8.89 20.42
CA THR A 109 -26.01 9.60 21.21
C THR A 109 -24.66 8.95 20.96
N VAL A 110 -23.67 9.76 20.59
CA VAL A 110 -22.27 9.34 20.55
C VAL A 110 -21.60 9.95 21.76
N GLU A 111 -21.24 9.11 22.72
CA GLU A 111 -20.40 9.51 23.84
C GLU A 111 -18.94 9.45 23.37
N THR A 112 -18.23 10.57 23.47
CA THR A 112 -16.84 10.69 23.03
C THR A 112 -15.95 11.06 24.20
N GLU A 113 -14.87 10.31 24.38
CA GLU A 113 -13.76 10.68 25.25
C GLU A 113 -12.63 11.23 24.38
N ALA A 114 -12.06 12.37 24.79
CA ALA A 114 -10.90 12.96 24.14
C ALA A 114 -9.72 12.85 25.11
N ASP A 115 -8.65 12.22 24.65
CA ASP A 115 -7.39 12.10 25.37
C ASP A 115 -6.27 12.80 24.58
N GLU A 116 -5.29 13.34 25.28
CA GLU A 116 -4.18 14.09 24.70
C GLU A 116 -2.94 13.20 24.54
N MET A 117 -2.45 13.07 23.30
CA MET A 117 -1.17 12.43 23.02
C MET A 117 -0.17 13.44 22.49
N TRP A 118 0.92 13.61 23.21
CA TRP A 118 2.03 14.48 22.81
C TRP A 118 3.05 13.68 22.00
N SER A 119 3.47 14.24 20.87
CA SER A 119 4.57 13.67 20.07
C SER A 119 5.50 14.76 19.59
N PHE A 120 6.77 14.41 19.38
CA PHE A 120 7.76 15.32 18.83
C PHE A 120 7.67 15.32 17.30
N VAL A 121 7.03 16.35 16.75
CA VAL A 121 7.00 16.58 15.30
C VAL A 121 7.91 17.77 15.01
N LYS A 122 9.00 17.53 14.28
CA LYS A 122 9.92 18.62 13.91
C LYS A 122 9.21 19.61 12.99
N ASN A 123 9.00 20.83 13.46
CA ASN A 123 8.58 21.93 12.59
C ASN A 123 9.80 22.43 11.81
N LYS A 124 9.85 22.19 10.50
CA LYS A 124 10.98 22.60 9.66
C LYS A 124 11.20 24.13 9.60
N LYS A 125 10.20 24.93 9.97
CA LYS A 125 10.32 26.40 10.07
C LYS A 125 10.95 26.85 11.39
N ASP A 126 10.94 25.98 12.40
CA ASP A 126 11.52 26.24 13.70
C ASP A 126 12.97 25.73 13.72
N LYS A 127 13.93 26.65 13.89
CA LYS A 127 15.37 26.41 13.67
C LYS A 127 16.16 26.11 14.96
N GLN A 128 15.48 25.86 16.08
CA GLN A 128 16.15 25.40 17.31
C GLN A 128 16.87 24.07 17.11
#